data_AF-A0A959NPG1-F1
#
_entry.id   AF-A0A959NPG1-F1
#
_cell.length_a   1.000
_cell.length_b   1.000
_cell.length_c   1.000
_cell.angle_alpha   90.00
_cell.angle_beta   90.00
_cell.angle_gamma   90.00
#
_symmetry.space_group_name_H-M   'P 1'
#
loop_
_entity.id
_entity.type
_entity.pdbx_description
1 polymer ?
#
loop_
_entity_poly.entity_id
_entity_poly.type
_entity_poly.pdbx_seq_one_letter_code
_entity_poly.pdbx_strand_id
1 'polypeptide(L)'
;MKKLKLFLPILTLLLLMGCGENQDSQINKGTISDDLHQQFNFNEPPKRIISLAPNLTELLFELDSGNKIIGNTKYCNFPDSAKNIKKVGDLLTIDVEKIVSLNPDLIFITVEGNSKSDYEKLKDLGLKVFVSNPRSYRGIKKTLTDMSKILGKESFADSLIKGWDVRIEKVKKTHDIIFSQTVLFLVSTNPIFTVGKNSFVNEILTFAGLINISADENNNYPMFSREEIVKRDPDYILLYQNNTNRIDDLLRSYPEWNTLKAIINKNIIYVDADLFSRPGPRFVDAVEYLNKIVLGK
;
A
#
# COMPACT_ATOMS: atom_id res chain seq x y z
N MET A 1 -5.51 77.62 58.70
CA MET A 1 -6.03 77.49 57.32
C MET A 1 -4.98 76.81 56.45
N LYS A 2 -5.30 75.60 55.99
CA LYS A 2 -4.81 74.82 54.82
C LYS A 2 -3.36 75.02 54.31
N LYS A 3 -2.59 73.93 54.27
CA LYS A 3 -2.14 73.15 53.07
C LYS A 3 -1.03 72.17 53.51
N LEU A 4 -1.23 70.85 53.54
CA LEU A 4 -1.32 69.86 52.45
C LEU A 4 0.01 69.67 51.68
N LYS A 5 0.75 68.59 51.97
CA LYS A 5 1.65 67.79 51.10
C LYS A 5 1.97 66.47 51.83
N LEU A 6 2.21 65.30 51.24
CA LEU A 6 1.95 64.68 49.94
C LEU A 6 2.41 63.21 50.12
N PHE A 7 1.71 62.27 49.49
CA PHE A 7 1.90 60.81 49.50
C PHE A 7 3.29 60.32 49.05
N LEU A 8 3.75 59.19 49.61
CA LEU A 8 4.45 58.13 48.86
C LEU A 8 4.38 56.79 49.63
N PRO A 9 3.76 55.71 49.10
CA PRO A 9 3.96 54.37 49.63
C PRO A 9 5.06 53.65 48.83
N ILE A 10 5.99 53.04 49.56
CA ILE A 10 7.06 52.18 49.03
C ILE A 10 6.43 50.84 48.65
N LEU A 11 6.49 50.49 47.36
CA LEU A 11 6.07 49.21 46.81
C LEU A 11 7.26 48.23 46.88
N THR A 12 7.29 47.39 47.90
CA THR A 12 8.25 46.27 48.02
C THR A 12 7.85 45.13 47.08
N LEU A 13 8.63 44.92 46.03
CA LEU A 13 8.49 43.83 45.06
C LEU A 13 9.20 42.57 45.62
N LEU A 14 8.43 41.55 46.01
CA LEU A 14 8.95 40.22 46.34
C LEU A 14 9.35 39.47 45.05
N LEU A 15 10.63 39.18 44.89
CA LEU A 15 11.16 38.24 43.90
C LEU A 15 11.01 36.81 44.43
N LEU A 16 10.01 36.07 43.95
CA LEU A 16 9.93 34.61 44.09
C LEU A 16 10.72 33.99 42.93
N MET A 17 11.93 33.50 43.23
CA MET A 17 12.65 32.56 42.36
C MET A 17 11.93 31.21 42.40
N GLY A 18 11.07 30.96 41.41
CA GLY A 18 10.53 29.64 41.15
C GLY A 18 11.60 28.75 40.53
N CYS A 19 12.01 27.70 41.24
CA CYS A 19 12.74 26.58 40.66
C CYS A 19 11.78 25.84 39.73
N GLY A 20 12.00 25.94 38.42
CA GLY A 20 11.33 25.09 37.44
C GLY A 20 11.91 23.68 37.52
N GLU A 21 11.12 22.74 38.03
CA GLU A 21 11.34 21.32 37.81
C GLU A 21 11.29 21.04 36.30
N ASN A 22 12.39 20.52 35.75
CA ASN A 22 12.39 19.90 34.43
C ASN A 22 11.47 18.68 34.49
N GLN A 23 10.22 18.85 34.04
CA GLN A 23 9.40 17.72 33.64
C GLN A 23 9.98 17.18 32.33
N ASP A 24 10.70 16.06 32.42
CA ASP A 24 10.92 15.18 31.28
C ASP A 24 9.56 14.86 30.68
N SER A 25 9.25 15.50 29.55
CA SER A 25 8.04 15.23 28.78
C SER A 25 8.15 13.81 28.24
N GLN A 26 7.54 12.84 28.94
CA GLN A 26 7.20 11.56 28.33
C GLN A 26 6.27 11.86 27.15
N ILE A 27 6.82 11.78 25.93
CA ILE A 27 6.02 11.78 24.72
C ILE A 27 5.20 10.49 24.78
N ASN A 28 3.96 10.57 25.26
CA ASN A 28 2.96 9.53 25.09
C ASN A 28 2.68 9.42 23.59
N LYS A 29 3.51 8.64 22.88
CA LYS A 29 3.18 8.15 21.55
C LYS A 29 1.95 7.28 21.73
N GLY A 30 0.78 7.83 21.39
CA GLY A 30 -0.52 7.22 21.65
C GLY A 30 -0.61 5.80 21.10
N THR A 31 -1.52 5.02 21.68
CA THR A 31 -1.82 3.65 21.27
C THR A 31 -2.18 3.59 19.78
N ILE A 32 -1.52 2.72 19.03
CA ILE A 32 -1.77 2.48 17.60
C ILE A 32 -2.59 1.21 17.48
N SER A 33 -3.59 1.22 16.59
CA SER A 33 -4.40 0.04 16.30
C SER A 33 -4.10 -0.46 14.89
N ASP A 34 -3.84 -1.75 14.76
CA ASP A 34 -3.64 -2.40 13.46
C ASP A 34 -4.98 -2.71 12.76
N ASP A 35 -4.93 -3.33 11.58
CA ASP A 35 -6.14 -3.64 10.80
C ASP A 35 -6.95 -4.84 11.34
N LEU A 36 -6.46 -5.52 12.38
CA LEU A 36 -7.22 -6.48 13.19
C LEU A 36 -7.74 -5.87 14.49
N HIS A 37 -7.64 -4.55 14.64
CA HIS A 37 -8.02 -3.80 15.84
C HIS A 37 -7.20 -4.16 17.10
N GLN A 38 -6.05 -4.80 16.94
CA GLN A 38 -5.13 -5.02 18.04
C GLN A 38 -4.44 -3.70 18.39
N GLN A 39 -4.32 -3.42 19.69
CA GLN A 39 -3.67 -2.22 20.20
C GLN A 39 -2.19 -2.47 20.50
N PHE A 40 -1.36 -1.49 20.14
CA PHE A 40 0.08 -1.52 20.36
C PHE A 40 0.53 -0.23 21.03
N ASN A 41 1.43 -0.38 22.00
CA ASN A 41 2.15 0.73 22.62
C ASN A 41 3.63 0.57 22.31
N PHE A 42 4.21 1.59 21.69
CA PHE A 42 5.63 1.62 21.33
C PHE A 42 6.31 2.77 22.07
N ASN A 43 7.12 2.43 23.07
CA ASN A 43 7.92 3.42 23.80
C ASN A 43 9.07 3.95 22.93
N GLU A 44 9.67 3.06 22.13
CA GLU A 44 10.73 3.37 21.18
C GLU A 44 10.45 2.70 19.82
N PRO A 45 10.93 3.28 18.70
CA PRO A 45 10.87 2.63 17.40
C PRO A 45 11.60 1.27 17.39
N PRO A 46 11.02 0.22 16.76
CA PRO A 46 11.68 -1.08 16.64
C PRO A 46 12.97 -0.96 15.81
N LYS A 47 13.99 -1.73 16.16
CA LYS A 47 15.32 -1.76 15.53
C LYS A 47 15.52 -3.02 14.69
N ARG A 48 14.79 -4.10 15.00
CA ARG A 48 14.87 -5.42 14.38
C ARG A 48 13.51 -5.80 13.80
N ILE A 49 13.30 -5.50 12.52
CA ILE A 49 12.01 -5.70 11.85
C ILE A 49 12.06 -6.92 10.95
N ILE A 50 11.02 -7.73 10.98
CA ILE A 50 10.75 -8.72 9.93
C ILE A 50 9.55 -8.25 9.11
N SER A 51 9.66 -8.31 7.78
CA SER A 51 8.58 -7.95 6.87
C SER A 51 8.17 -9.16 6.03
N LEU A 52 6.98 -9.70 6.28
CA LEU A 52 6.50 -10.93 5.65
C LEU A 52 5.69 -10.70 4.36
N ALA A 53 5.74 -9.49 3.80
CA ALA A 53 5.03 -9.15 2.57
C ALA A 53 5.81 -8.11 1.73
N PRO A 54 5.83 -8.24 0.38
CA PRO A 54 6.57 -7.32 -0.48
C PRO A 54 6.11 -5.87 -0.35
N ASN A 55 4.81 -5.61 -0.35
CA ASN A 55 4.26 -4.26 -0.21
C ASN A 55 4.69 -3.58 1.11
N LEU A 56 4.74 -4.33 2.21
CA LEU A 56 5.20 -3.82 3.52
C LEU A 56 6.71 -3.56 3.52
N THR A 57 7.48 -4.41 2.85
CA THR A 57 8.92 -4.16 2.65
C THR A 57 9.14 -2.86 1.90
N GLU A 58 8.42 -2.65 0.80
CA GLU A 58 8.51 -1.43 -0.01
C GLU A 58 8.14 -0.18 0.81
N LEU A 59 7.07 -0.22 1.62
CA LEU A 59 6.70 0.89 2.51
C LEU A 59 7.76 1.17 3.59
N LEU A 60 8.43 0.15 4.12
CA LEU A 60 9.55 0.34 5.06
C LEU A 60 10.74 1.04 4.38
N PHE A 61 11.03 0.70 3.12
CA PHE A 61 12.05 1.38 2.34
C PHE A 61 11.67 2.82 2.00
N GLU A 62 10.40 3.06 1.64
CA GLU A 62 9.87 4.41 1.40
C GLU A 62 10.02 5.30 2.65
N LEU A 63 9.78 4.73 3.84
CA LEU A 63 10.02 5.38 5.13
C LEU A 63 11.49 5.39 5.55
N ASP A 64 12.45 5.14 4.64
CA ASP A 64 13.89 5.14 4.93
C ASP A 64 14.24 4.27 6.17
N SER A 65 13.57 3.13 6.28
CA SER A 65 13.70 2.19 7.41
C SER A 65 14.07 0.78 6.95
N GLY A 66 14.48 0.64 5.69
CA GLY A 66 14.92 -0.63 5.10
C GLY A 66 16.13 -1.25 5.81
N ASN A 67 17.01 -0.43 6.39
CA ASN A 67 18.16 -0.88 7.18
C ASN A 67 17.79 -1.59 8.50
N LYS A 68 16.57 -1.42 9.00
CA LYS A 68 16.05 -2.11 10.19
C LYS A 68 15.49 -3.50 9.87
N ILE A 69 15.32 -3.83 8.58
CA ILE A 69 14.74 -5.10 8.17
C ILE A 69 15.82 -6.18 8.25
N ILE A 70 15.68 -7.08 9.22
CA ILE A 70 16.59 -8.19 9.45
C ILE A 70 16.12 -9.50 8.82
N GLY A 71 14.87 -9.53 8.32
CA GLY A 71 14.31 -10.66 7.59
C GLY A 71 13.14 -10.24 6.69
N ASN A 72 13.06 -10.80 5.49
CA ASN A 72 11.92 -10.64 4.59
C ASN A 72 11.63 -11.92 3.80
N THR A 73 10.66 -11.91 2.87
CA THR A 73 10.33 -13.10 2.07
C THR A 73 11.10 -13.15 0.75
N LYS A 74 11.10 -14.31 0.09
CA LYS A 74 11.68 -14.49 -1.25
C LYS A 74 11.09 -13.55 -2.31
N TYR A 75 9.84 -13.08 -2.11
CA TYR A 75 9.14 -12.19 -3.03
C TYR A 75 9.41 -10.71 -2.76
N CYS A 76 10.01 -10.38 -1.61
CA CYS A 76 10.50 -9.04 -1.33
C CYS A 76 11.75 -8.77 -2.19
N ASN A 77 11.51 -8.33 -3.42
CA ASN A 77 12.48 -8.13 -4.49
C ASN A 77 12.61 -6.65 -4.90
N PHE A 78 11.92 -5.73 -4.23
CA PHE A 78 11.99 -4.30 -4.49
C PHE A 78 12.07 -3.51 -3.16
N PRO A 79 12.85 -2.41 -3.10
CA PRO A 79 13.90 -2.03 -4.06
C PRO A 79 15.02 -3.09 -4.11
N ASP A 80 16.01 -2.93 -4.99
CA ASP A 80 17.07 -3.94 -5.19
C ASP A 80 17.78 -4.36 -3.90
N SER A 81 17.95 -3.44 -2.95
CA SER A 81 18.52 -3.71 -1.62
C SER A 81 17.70 -4.73 -0.81
N ALA A 82 16.40 -4.85 -1.03
CA ALA A 82 15.54 -5.84 -0.37
C ALA A 82 15.90 -7.29 -0.74
N LYS A 83 16.51 -7.52 -1.91
CA LYS A 83 16.93 -8.84 -2.39
C LYS A 83 18.01 -9.46 -1.51
N ASN A 84 18.87 -8.62 -0.91
CA ASN A 84 20.02 -9.05 -0.12
C ASN A 84 19.69 -9.34 1.36
N ILE A 85 18.47 -9.04 1.79
CA ILE A 85 18.01 -9.28 3.16
C ILE A 85 17.79 -10.78 3.39
N LYS A 86 18.09 -11.26 4.60
CA LYS A 86 17.91 -12.66 4.98
C LYS A 86 16.46 -13.11 4.73
N LYS A 87 16.30 -14.20 3.98
CA LYS A 87 14.97 -14.71 3.62
C LYS A 87 14.41 -15.62 4.72
N VAL A 88 13.22 -15.31 5.23
CA VAL A 88 12.56 -16.02 6.35
C VAL A 88 11.20 -16.59 5.98
N GLY A 89 10.90 -16.66 4.69
CA GLY A 89 9.66 -17.21 4.17
C GLY A 89 9.57 -17.06 2.65
N ASP A 90 8.52 -17.64 2.08
CA ASP A 90 8.11 -17.48 0.70
C ASP A 90 6.68 -16.93 0.60
N LEU A 91 5.90 -17.29 -0.42
CA LEU A 91 4.55 -16.75 -0.65
C LEU A 91 3.52 -17.41 0.26
N LEU A 92 3.74 -18.66 0.63
CA LEU A 92 2.74 -19.50 1.29
C LEU A 92 3.19 -20.00 2.66
N THR A 93 4.48 -19.89 2.96
CA THR A 93 5.06 -20.42 4.18
C THR A 93 6.09 -19.47 4.78
N ILE A 94 6.13 -19.42 6.10
CA ILE A 94 7.15 -18.72 6.87
C ILE A 94 8.02 -19.72 7.62
N ASP A 95 9.30 -19.39 7.76
CA ASP A 95 10.27 -20.15 8.54
C ASP A 95 10.27 -19.62 9.97
N VAL A 96 9.40 -20.18 10.80
CA VAL A 96 9.16 -19.72 12.18
C VAL A 96 10.42 -19.84 13.04
N GLU A 97 11.16 -20.94 12.93
CA GLU A 97 12.41 -21.15 13.69
C GLU A 97 13.44 -20.07 13.35
N LYS A 98 13.59 -19.77 12.06
CA LYS A 98 14.50 -18.72 11.60
C LYS A 98 14.03 -17.33 12.05
N ILE A 99 12.73 -17.06 12.02
CA ILE A 99 12.14 -15.82 12.56
C ILE A 99 12.49 -15.66 14.04
N VAL A 100 12.26 -16.69 14.86
CA VAL A 100 12.58 -16.66 16.30
C VAL A 100 14.08 -16.49 16.53
N SER A 101 14.93 -17.21 15.78
CA SER A 101 16.39 -17.10 15.88
C SER A 101 16.92 -15.69 15.60
N LEU A 102 16.14 -14.89 14.87
CA LEU A 102 16.45 -13.51 14.55
C LEU A 102 15.99 -12.52 15.62
N ASN A 103 15.30 -12.97 16.68
CA ASN A 103 14.89 -12.12 17.80
C ASN A 103 14.34 -10.73 17.36
N PRO A 104 13.23 -10.69 16.59
CA PRO A 104 12.67 -9.45 16.07
C PRO A 104 11.93 -8.66 17.15
N ASP A 105 11.96 -7.34 17.06
CA ASP A 105 11.17 -6.44 17.90
C ASP A 105 9.73 -6.31 17.41
N LEU A 106 9.55 -6.45 16.09
CA LEU A 106 8.28 -6.31 15.40
C LEU A 106 8.26 -7.10 14.09
N ILE A 107 7.13 -7.73 13.82
CA ILE A 107 6.85 -8.42 12.55
C ILE A 107 5.69 -7.71 11.87
N PHE A 108 5.89 -7.28 10.63
CA PHE A 108 4.82 -6.77 9.77
C PHE A 108 4.29 -7.89 8.88
N ILE A 109 2.97 -8.09 8.89
CA ILE A 109 2.27 -9.06 8.04
C ILE A 109 1.11 -8.40 7.31
N THR A 110 0.69 -9.02 6.20
CA THR A 110 -0.52 -8.62 5.50
C THR A 110 -1.52 -9.76 5.41
N VAL A 111 -2.81 -9.42 5.44
CA VAL A 111 -3.90 -10.42 5.37
C VAL A 111 -3.86 -11.14 4.02
N GLU A 112 -3.54 -10.44 2.94
CA GLU A 112 -3.42 -11.01 1.60
C GLU A 112 -1.97 -11.44 1.33
N GLY A 113 -1.61 -12.65 1.77
CA GLY A 113 -0.29 -13.23 1.54
C GLY A 113 0.31 -13.93 2.76
N ASN A 114 -0.29 -13.78 3.94
CA ASN A 114 0.07 -14.55 5.13
C ASN A 114 -1.16 -15.26 5.69
N SER A 115 -0.99 -16.52 6.10
CA SER A 115 -2.12 -17.30 6.60
C SER A 115 -2.50 -16.90 8.03
N LYS A 116 -3.77 -17.07 8.40
CA LYS A 116 -4.20 -16.91 9.79
C LYS A 116 -3.41 -17.82 10.74
N SER A 117 -3.05 -19.03 10.30
CA SER A 117 -2.24 -19.97 11.07
C SER A 117 -0.83 -19.43 11.35
N ASP A 118 -0.21 -18.75 10.37
CA ASP A 118 1.11 -18.14 10.56
C ASP A 118 1.07 -17.01 11.58
N TYR A 119 0.03 -16.17 11.51
CA TYR A 119 -0.22 -15.13 12.50
C TYR A 119 -0.37 -15.70 13.92
N GLU A 120 -1.21 -16.73 14.09
CA GLU A 120 -1.45 -17.38 15.38
C GLU A 120 -0.16 -17.99 15.95
N LYS A 121 0.61 -18.74 15.14
CA LYS A 121 1.89 -19.31 15.58
C LYS A 121 2.87 -18.26 16.09
N LEU A 122 3.04 -17.15 15.35
CA LEU A 122 3.95 -16.08 15.76
C LEU A 122 3.49 -15.42 17.07
N LYS A 123 2.19 -15.23 17.22
CA LYS A 123 1.60 -14.64 18.43
C LYS A 123 1.73 -15.56 19.64
N ASP A 124 1.50 -16.86 19.49
CA ASP A 124 1.62 -17.87 20.56
C ASP A 124 3.05 -17.98 21.08
N LEU A 125 4.04 -17.67 20.23
CA LEU A 125 5.45 -17.57 20.60
C LEU A 125 5.81 -16.23 21.29
N GLY A 126 4.82 -15.36 21.53
CA GLY A 126 4.99 -14.08 22.22
C GLY A 126 5.59 -12.97 21.35
N LEU A 127 5.66 -13.15 20.03
CA LEU A 127 6.21 -12.14 19.12
C LEU A 127 5.18 -11.03 18.87
N LYS A 128 5.65 -9.78 18.74
CA LYS A 128 4.81 -8.64 18.36
C LYS A 128 4.57 -8.68 16.85
N VAL A 129 3.33 -8.90 16.44
CA VAL A 129 2.92 -8.98 15.03
C VAL A 129 1.91 -7.88 14.73
N PHE A 130 2.25 -6.97 13.81
CA PHE A 130 1.39 -5.87 13.37
C PHE A 130 0.79 -6.20 12.00
N VAL A 131 -0.54 -6.17 11.91
CA VAL A 131 -1.27 -6.56 10.69
C VAL A 131 -1.72 -5.35 9.89
N SER A 132 -1.43 -5.35 8.59
CA SER A 132 -1.88 -4.33 7.65
C SER A 132 -2.56 -4.97 6.44
N ASN A 133 -3.70 -4.44 6.00
CA ASN A 133 -4.48 -4.96 4.88
C ASN A 133 -4.89 -3.85 3.90
N PRO A 134 -3.93 -3.24 3.19
CA PRO A 134 -4.22 -2.17 2.26
C PRO A 134 -4.88 -2.74 1.01
N ARG A 135 -6.17 -2.42 0.78
CA ARG A 135 -6.93 -2.80 -0.43
C ARG A 135 -7.25 -1.63 -1.36
N SER A 136 -6.82 -0.44 -0.99
CA SER A 136 -7.08 0.82 -1.68
C SER A 136 -5.91 1.77 -1.51
N TYR A 137 -5.85 2.81 -2.33
CA TYR A 137 -4.94 3.93 -2.17
C TYR A 137 -5.08 4.57 -0.78
N ARG A 138 -6.32 4.70 -0.27
CA ARG A 138 -6.57 5.13 1.11
C ARG A 138 -5.96 4.16 2.13
N GLY A 139 -6.10 2.86 1.91
CA GLY A 139 -5.50 1.82 2.77
C GLY A 139 -3.97 1.85 2.76
N ILE A 140 -3.36 2.12 1.60
CA ILE A 140 -1.91 2.28 1.46
C ILE A 140 -1.44 3.50 2.28
N LYS A 141 -2.11 4.65 2.13
CA LYS A 141 -1.81 5.85 2.93
C LYS A 141 -1.95 5.59 4.43
N LYS A 142 -3.04 4.94 4.86
CA LYS A 142 -3.22 4.53 6.26
C LYS A 142 -2.06 3.67 6.75
N THR A 143 -1.67 2.65 5.97
CA THR A 143 -0.57 1.75 6.32
C THR A 143 0.74 2.52 6.48
N LEU A 144 1.08 3.41 5.54
CA LEU A 144 2.27 4.26 5.65
C LEU A 144 2.22 5.13 6.91
N THR A 145 1.06 5.75 7.19
CA THR A 145 0.86 6.57 8.40
C THR A 145 1.04 5.74 9.68
N ASP A 146 0.45 4.56 9.78
CA ASP A 146 0.57 3.70 10.96
C ASP A 146 2.02 3.25 11.16
N MET A 147 2.69 2.79 10.09
CA MET A 147 4.11 2.45 10.13
C MET A 147 4.98 3.64 10.52
N SER A 148 4.66 4.84 10.06
CA SER A 148 5.41 6.06 10.40
C SER A 148 5.30 6.41 11.89
N LYS A 149 4.14 6.20 12.53
CA LYS A 149 3.96 6.40 13.98
C LYS A 149 4.80 5.41 14.78
N ILE A 150 4.81 4.15 14.35
CA ILE A 150 5.64 3.09 14.94
C ILE A 150 7.14 3.46 14.81
N LEU A 151 7.54 4.01 13.66
CA LEU A 151 8.94 4.29 13.34
C LEU A 151 9.42 5.68 13.77
N GLY A 152 8.52 6.57 14.21
CA GLY A 152 8.80 7.97 14.53
C GLY A 152 9.16 8.81 13.30
N LYS A 153 8.42 8.65 12.20
CA LYS A 153 8.65 9.28 10.89
C LYS A 153 7.39 9.94 10.31
N GLU A 154 6.47 10.39 11.15
CA GLU A 154 5.15 10.89 10.77
C GLU A 154 5.23 12.06 9.78
N SER A 155 6.01 13.11 10.08
CA SER A 155 6.15 14.26 9.18
C SER A 155 6.76 13.90 7.83
N PHE A 156 7.62 12.87 7.78
CA PHE A 156 8.18 12.38 6.53
C PHE A 156 7.14 11.63 5.71
N ALA A 157 6.34 10.76 6.35
CA ALA A 157 5.22 10.08 5.72
C ALA A 157 4.17 11.06 5.16
N ASP A 158 3.85 12.11 5.90
CA ASP A 158 2.94 13.16 5.45
C ASP A 158 3.46 13.85 4.17
N SER A 159 4.77 14.10 4.09
CA SER A 159 5.39 14.67 2.90
C SER A 159 5.32 13.72 1.70
N LEU A 160 5.59 12.43 1.90
CA LEU A 160 5.49 11.39 0.87
C LEU A 160 4.06 11.30 0.32
N ILE A 161 3.07 11.21 1.22
CA ILE A 161 1.65 11.16 0.87
C ILE A 161 1.21 12.39 0.07
N LYS A 162 1.64 13.60 0.49
CA LYS A 162 1.35 14.82 -0.28
C LYS A 162 1.94 14.76 -1.69
N GLY A 163 3.17 14.25 -1.83
CA GLY A 163 3.79 14.03 -3.14
C GLY A 163 3.00 13.05 -4.01
N TRP A 164 2.54 11.95 -3.44
CA TRP A 164 1.69 10.98 -4.13
C TRP A 164 0.35 11.59 -4.56
N ASP A 165 -0.31 12.35 -3.67
CA ASP A 165 -1.59 12.98 -3.97
C ASP A 165 -1.45 14.03 -5.10
N VAL A 166 -0.39 14.83 -5.12
CA VAL A 166 -0.11 15.78 -6.23
C VAL A 166 0.04 15.07 -7.57
N ARG A 167 0.75 13.94 -7.59
CA ARG A 167 0.94 13.13 -8.81
C ARG A 167 -0.39 12.54 -9.31
N ILE A 168 -1.21 12.02 -8.40
CA ILE A 168 -2.57 11.53 -8.71
C ILE A 168 -3.46 12.65 -9.27
N GLU A 169 -3.44 13.84 -8.65
CA GLU A 169 -4.23 14.98 -9.15
C GLU A 169 -3.80 15.44 -10.54
N LYS A 170 -2.52 15.26 -10.90
CA LYS A 170 -2.05 15.51 -12.27
C LYS A 170 -2.68 14.54 -13.27
N VAL A 171 -2.79 13.25 -12.91
CA VAL A 171 -3.43 12.23 -13.76
C VAL A 171 -4.93 12.53 -13.94
N LYS A 172 -5.63 12.90 -12.87
CA LYS A 172 -7.07 13.22 -12.92
C LYS A 172 -7.44 14.32 -13.92
N LYS A 173 -6.56 15.28 -14.17
CA LYS A 173 -6.78 16.34 -15.17
C LYS A 173 -6.92 15.83 -16.60
N THR A 174 -6.56 14.57 -16.86
CA THR A 174 -6.68 13.93 -18.17
C THR A 174 -7.92 13.06 -18.30
N HIS A 175 -8.70 12.88 -17.23
CA HIS A 175 -9.81 11.92 -17.19
C HIS A 175 -10.87 12.21 -18.24
N ASP A 176 -11.22 13.48 -18.49
CA ASP A 176 -12.22 13.84 -19.51
C ASP A 176 -11.90 13.28 -20.92
N ILE A 177 -10.62 12.99 -21.19
CA ILE A 177 -10.17 12.42 -22.46
C ILE A 177 -10.43 10.90 -22.53
N ILE A 178 -10.36 10.20 -21.40
CA ILE A 178 -10.28 8.72 -21.35
C ILE A 178 -11.36 8.05 -20.51
N PHE A 179 -12.21 8.80 -19.81
CA PHE A 179 -13.22 8.26 -18.89
C PHE A 179 -14.25 7.35 -19.58
N SER A 180 -14.32 7.34 -20.90
CA SER A 180 -15.17 6.43 -21.69
C SER A 180 -14.50 5.10 -22.06
N GLN A 181 -13.19 4.94 -21.83
CA GLN A 181 -12.44 3.76 -22.25
C GLN A 181 -12.62 2.63 -21.25
N THR A 182 -13.13 1.51 -21.76
CA THR A 182 -13.42 0.31 -21.00
C THR A 182 -12.27 -0.69 -21.02
N VAL A 183 -12.02 -1.35 -19.89
CA VAL A 183 -10.88 -2.23 -19.67
C VAL A 183 -11.33 -3.58 -19.12
N LEU A 184 -10.91 -4.66 -19.77
CA LEU A 184 -10.85 -5.99 -19.18
C LEU A 184 -9.45 -6.27 -18.64
N PHE A 185 -9.34 -6.59 -17.36
CA PHE A 185 -8.07 -7.03 -16.77
C PHE A 185 -8.09 -8.54 -16.53
N LEU A 186 -7.22 -9.28 -17.19
CA LEU A 186 -7.15 -10.74 -17.08
C LEU A 186 -6.11 -11.16 -16.02
N VAL A 187 -6.61 -11.68 -14.89
CA VAL A 187 -5.78 -12.27 -13.83
C VAL A 187 -5.34 -13.69 -14.23
N SER A 188 -6.27 -14.45 -14.79
CA SER A 188 -6.04 -15.78 -15.36
C SER A 188 -6.84 -15.90 -16.64
N THR A 189 -6.32 -16.69 -17.58
CA THR A 189 -6.91 -16.90 -18.90
C THR A 189 -7.59 -18.25 -19.03
N ASN A 190 -7.28 -19.22 -18.15
CA ASN A 190 -7.95 -20.51 -18.11
C ASN A 190 -7.93 -21.13 -16.69
N PRO A 191 -9.05 -21.11 -15.94
CA PRO A 191 -10.30 -20.41 -16.25
C PRO A 191 -10.10 -18.88 -16.28
N ILE A 192 -11.03 -18.17 -16.93
CA ILE A 192 -10.95 -16.72 -17.12
C ILE A 192 -11.37 -15.99 -15.84
N PHE A 193 -10.40 -15.43 -15.14
CA PHE A 193 -10.64 -14.58 -13.97
C PHE A 193 -10.30 -13.13 -14.31
N THR A 194 -11.22 -12.22 -13.99
CA THR A 194 -11.02 -10.76 -14.06
C THR A 194 -10.98 -10.15 -12.66
N VAL A 195 -10.98 -8.82 -12.57
CA VAL A 195 -10.94 -8.07 -11.31
C VAL A 195 -12.27 -7.35 -11.07
N GLY A 196 -12.87 -7.56 -9.90
CA GLY A 196 -14.12 -6.89 -9.52
C GLY A 196 -13.87 -5.52 -8.89
N LYS A 197 -14.96 -4.82 -8.54
CA LYS A 197 -14.93 -3.43 -8.06
C LYS A 197 -14.14 -3.19 -6.77
N ASN A 198 -14.01 -4.21 -5.93
CA ASN A 198 -13.34 -4.12 -4.63
C ASN A 198 -11.85 -4.51 -4.70
N SER A 199 -11.32 -4.76 -5.90
CA SER A 199 -9.93 -5.16 -6.10
C SER A 199 -8.97 -3.96 -6.13
N PHE A 200 -7.72 -4.20 -5.73
CA PHE A 200 -6.64 -3.21 -5.84
C PHE A 200 -6.43 -2.74 -7.29
N VAL A 201 -6.47 -3.66 -8.25
CA VAL A 201 -6.34 -3.34 -9.68
C VAL A 201 -7.47 -2.43 -10.14
N ASN A 202 -8.70 -2.66 -9.69
CA ASN A 202 -9.81 -1.77 -10.03
C ASN A 202 -9.57 -0.33 -9.54
N GLU A 203 -8.94 -0.14 -8.37
CA GLU A 203 -8.53 1.19 -7.94
C GLU A 203 -7.50 1.80 -8.90
N ILE A 204 -6.49 1.05 -9.34
CA ILE A 204 -5.52 1.55 -10.34
C ILE A 204 -6.26 2.02 -11.61
N LEU A 205 -7.16 1.21 -12.14
CA LEU A 205 -7.96 1.56 -13.34
C LEU A 205 -8.76 2.85 -13.12
N THR A 206 -9.46 2.93 -11.99
CA THR A 206 -10.31 4.09 -11.65
C THR A 206 -9.47 5.36 -11.52
N PHE A 207 -8.34 5.31 -10.80
CA PHE A 207 -7.45 6.47 -10.65
C PHE A 207 -6.74 6.83 -11.96
N ALA A 208 -6.52 5.87 -12.84
CA ALA A 208 -6.02 6.11 -14.19
C ALA A 208 -7.08 6.71 -15.13
N GLY A 209 -8.35 6.80 -14.72
CA GLY A 209 -9.46 7.36 -15.50
C GLY A 209 -10.13 6.35 -16.44
N LEU A 210 -10.02 5.06 -16.15
CA LEU A 210 -10.54 3.97 -16.99
C LEU A 210 -11.72 3.26 -16.33
N ILE A 211 -12.61 2.72 -17.14
CA ILE A 211 -13.78 1.97 -16.67
C ILE A 211 -13.44 0.48 -16.68
N ASN A 212 -13.43 -0.16 -15.51
CA ASN A 212 -13.36 -1.61 -15.42
C ASN A 212 -14.67 -2.24 -15.93
N ILE A 213 -14.59 -3.12 -16.93
CA ILE A 213 -15.81 -3.77 -17.44
C ILE A 213 -16.48 -4.68 -16.43
N SER A 214 -15.81 -5.10 -15.35
CA SER A 214 -16.38 -5.92 -14.28
C SER A 214 -16.65 -5.13 -12.99
N ALA A 215 -16.85 -3.81 -13.07
CA ALA A 215 -17.13 -2.96 -11.91
C ALA A 215 -18.52 -3.17 -11.26
N ASP A 216 -19.43 -3.88 -11.93
CA ASP A 216 -20.72 -4.32 -11.40
C ASP A 216 -20.62 -5.59 -10.53
N GLU A 217 -19.51 -6.33 -10.64
CA GLU A 217 -19.28 -7.56 -9.89
C GLU A 217 -18.90 -7.30 -8.42
N ASN A 218 -19.52 -8.05 -7.51
CA ASN A 218 -19.21 -7.97 -6.07
C ASN A 218 -18.01 -8.83 -5.68
N ASN A 219 -17.75 -9.92 -6.41
CA ASN A 219 -16.60 -10.79 -6.17
C ASN A 219 -15.32 -10.04 -6.53
N ASN A 220 -14.27 -10.16 -5.72
CA ASN A 220 -12.99 -9.49 -6.00
C ASN A 220 -12.33 -10.00 -7.28
N TYR A 221 -12.52 -11.30 -7.58
CA TYR A 221 -11.98 -11.97 -8.76
C TYR A 221 -13.09 -12.81 -9.40
N PRO A 222 -14.05 -12.18 -10.12
CA PRO A 222 -15.15 -12.90 -10.74
C PRO A 222 -14.62 -13.72 -11.93
N MET A 223 -15.24 -14.88 -12.13
CA MET A 223 -14.99 -15.72 -13.29
C MET A 223 -15.96 -15.33 -14.40
N PHE A 224 -15.44 -14.97 -15.57
CA PHE A 224 -16.26 -14.64 -16.74
C PHE A 224 -16.29 -15.77 -17.75
N SER A 225 -17.41 -15.90 -18.47
CA SER A 225 -17.44 -16.74 -19.66
C SER A 225 -16.84 -16.01 -20.86
N ARG A 226 -16.47 -16.77 -21.89
CA ARG A 226 -15.97 -16.22 -23.17
C ARG A 226 -17.02 -15.33 -23.86
N GLU A 227 -18.30 -15.71 -23.76
CA GLU A 227 -19.43 -14.99 -24.34
C GLU A 227 -19.73 -13.68 -23.61
N GLU A 228 -19.59 -13.67 -22.27
CA GLU A 228 -19.79 -12.44 -21.48
C GLU A 228 -18.76 -11.38 -21.86
N ILE A 229 -17.52 -11.78 -22.17
CA ILE A 229 -16.48 -10.86 -22.63
C ILE A 229 -16.82 -10.30 -24.02
N VAL A 230 -17.31 -11.13 -24.94
CA VAL A 230 -17.79 -10.67 -26.26
C VAL A 230 -18.95 -9.70 -26.12
N LYS A 231 -19.87 -9.94 -25.19
CA LYS A 231 -21.01 -9.06 -24.92
C LYS A 231 -20.59 -7.71 -24.33
N ARG A 232 -19.59 -7.69 -23.44
CA ARG A 232 -19.09 -6.46 -22.81
C ARG A 232 -18.15 -5.65 -23.70
N ASP A 233 -17.49 -6.30 -24.67
CA ASP A 233 -16.72 -5.68 -25.76
C ASP A 233 -15.77 -4.55 -25.31
N PRO A 234 -14.72 -4.86 -24.51
CA PRO A 234 -13.84 -3.86 -23.94
C PRO A 234 -13.00 -3.13 -25.00
N ASP A 235 -12.67 -1.86 -24.74
CA ASP A 235 -11.77 -1.06 -25.57
C ASP A 235 -10.30 -1.46 -25.40
N TYR A 236 -9.94 -1.97 -24.22
CA TYR A 236 -8.60 -2.44 -23.86
C TYR A 236 -8.64 -3.79 -23.12
N ILE A 237 -7.62 -4.62 -23.36
CA ILE A 237 -7.36 -5.82 -22.56
C ILE A 237 -5.99 -5.68 -21.91
N LEU A 238 -5.95 -5.83 -20.59
CA LEU A 238 -4.74 -5.83 -19.78
C LEU A 238 -4.40 -7.25 -19.33
N LEU A 239 -3.12 -7.62 -19.44
CA LEU A 239 -2.59 -8.89 -18.97
C LEU A 239 -1.30 -8.68 -18.19
N TYR A 240 -1.01 -9.55 -17.22
CA TYR A 240 0.33 -9.60 -16.65
C TYR A 240 1.36 -9.98 -17.71
N GLN A 241 2.46 -9.24 -17.73
CA GLN A 241 3.62 -9.55 -18.55
C GLN A 241 4.28 -10.83 -18.00
N ASN A 242 4.12 -11.92 -18.73
CA ASN A 242 4.84 -13.16 -18.50
C ASN A 242 4.98 -13.91 -19.84
N ASN A 243 5.76 -15.00 -19.82
CA ASN A 243 6.05 -15.76 -21.04
C ASN A 243 4.87 -16.60 -21.55
N THR A 244 3.76 -16.68 -20.81
CA THR A 244 2.66 -17.62 -21.07
C THR A 244 1.36 -16.94 -21.48
N ASN A 245 1.18 -15.66 -21.19
CA ASN A 245 -0.06 -14.93 -21.46
C ASN A 245 0.02 -14.17 -22.78
N ARG A 246 0.30 -14.86 -23.90
CA ARG A 246 0.33 -14.20 -25.21
C ARG A 246 -1.08 -14.08 -25.77
N ILE A 247 -1.40 -12.90 -26.32
CA ILE A 247 -2.71 -12.69 -26.95
C ILE A 247 -2.99 -13.67 -28.10
N ASP A 248 -1.97 -14.07 -28.85
CA ASP A 248 -2.12 -15.06 -29.93
C ASP A 248 -2.60 -16.42 -29.39
N ASP A 249 -2.15 -16.80 -28.20
CA ASP A 249 -2.50 -18.09 -27.57
C ASP A 249 -3.95 -18.05 -27.06
N LEU A 250 -4.35 -16.89 -26.53
CA LEU A 250 -5.74 -16.59 -26.17
C LEU A 250 -6.66 -16.65 -27.38
N LEU A 251 -6.29 -16.01 -28.50
CA LEU A 251 -7.11 -15.99 -29.72
C LEU A 251 -7.21 -17.37 -30.38
N ARG A 252 -6.23 -18.27 -30.18
CA ARG A 252 -6.38 -19.68 -30.58
C ARG A 252 -7.39 -20.44 -29.70
N SER A 253 -7.46 -20.09 -28.42
CA SER A 253 -8.37 -20.73 -27.44
C SER A 253 -9.80 -20.16 -27.48
N TYR A 254 -9.91 -18.87 -27.84
CA TYR A 254 -11.12 -18.05 -27.88
C TYR A 254 -11.20 -17.31 -29.23
N PRO A 255 -11.35 -18.02 -30.36
CA PRO A 255 -11.35 -17.41 -31.69
C PRO A 255 -12.44 -16.35 -31.89
N GLU A 256 -13.56 -16.46 -31.17
CA GLU A 256 -14.62 -15.47 -31.14
C GLU A 256 -14.17 -14.09 -30.63
N TRP A 257 -13.05 -13.99 -29.90
CA TRP A 257 -12.52 -12.71 -29.42
C TRP A 257 -11.86 -11.87 -30.53
N ASN A 258 -11.65 -12.42 -31.74
CA ASN A 258 -11.17 -11.63 -32.88
C ASN A 258 -12.10 -10.48 -33.25
N THR A 259 -13.36 -10.48 -32.79
CA THR A 259 -14.32 -9.41 -33.03
C THR A 259 -14.28 -8.29 -31.98
N LEU A 260 -13.55 -8.46 -30.87
CA LEU A 260 -13.48 -7.47 -29.80
C LEU A 260 -12.80 -6.18 -30.28
N LYS A 261 -13.32 -5.03 -29.86
CA LYS A 261 -12.68 -3.72 -30.11
C LYS A 261 -11.21 -3.70 -29.70
N ALA A 262 -10.89 -4.20 -28.51
CA ALA A 262 -9.51 -4.26 -28.02
C ALA A 262 -8.56 -5.05 -28.96
N ILE A 263 -9.06 -6.07 -29.64
CA ILE A 263 -8.26 -6.90 -30.55
C ILE A 263 -8.11 -6.20 -31.91
N ILE A 264 -9.22 -5.72 -32.48
CA ILE A 264 -9.23 -4.99 -33.76
C ILE A 264 -8.33 -3.76 -33.70
N ASN A 265 -8.41 -3.00 -32.61
CA ASN A 265 -7.64 -1.77 -32.41
C ASN A 265 -6.22 -2.00 -31.84
N LYS A 266 -5.82 -3.26 -31.62
CA LYS A 266 -4.51 -3.62 -31.04
C LYS A 266 -4.25 -2.93 -29.69
N ASN A 267 -5.28 -2.88 -28.86
CA ASN A 267 -5.30 -2.28 -27.53
C ASN A 267 -5.06 -3.31 -26.43
N ILE A 268 -3.99 -4.08 -26.61
CA ILE A 268 -3.52 -5.07 -25.64
C ILE A 268 -2.35 -4.48 -24.87
N ILE A 269 -2.46 -4.43 -23.55
CA ILE A 269 -1.45 -3.85 -22.66
C ILE A 269 -0.94 -4.93 -21.73
N TYR A 270 0.38 -5.15 -21.77
CA TYR A 270 1.06 -6.00 -20.81
C TYR A 270 1.56 -5.16 -19.64
N VAL A 271 1.30 -5.60 -18.42
CA VAL A 271 1.63 -4.89 -17.19
C VAL A 271 2.53 -5.71 -16.28
N ASP A 272 3.44 -5.05 -15.57
CA ASP A 272 4.28 -5.71 -14.58
C ASP A 272 3.44 -6.26 -13.42
N ALA A 273 3.60 -7.54 -13.10
CA ALA A 273 2.78 -8.19 -12.08
C ALA A 273 3.05 -7.65 -10.69
N ASP A 274 4.30 -7.34 -10.35
CA ASP A 274 4.65 -6.82 -9.04
C ASP A 274 4.06 -5.41 -8.83
N LEU A 275 4.10 -4.57 -9.86
CA LEU A 275 3.54 -3.23 -9.83
C LEU A 275 2.01 -3.22 -9.69
N PHE A 276 1.31 -4.14 -10.35
CA PHE A 276 -0.16 -4.16 -10.39
C PHE A 276 -0.81 -5.04 -9.31
N SER A 277 -0.05 -5.90 -8.63
CA SER A 277 -0.60 -6.81 -7.60
C SER A 277 -0.19 -6.47 -6.17
N ARG A 278 0.69 -5.49 -5.95
CA ARG A 278 1.19 -5.12 -4.61
C ARG A 278 0.61 -3.78 -4.16
N PRO A 279 -0.27 -3.77 -3.15
CA PRO A 279 -0.82 -2.52 -2.62
C PRO A 279 0.22 -1.80 -1.75
N GLY A 280 1.09 -1.05 -2.41
CA GLY A 280 2.25 -0.38 -1.82
C GLY A 280 2.56 0.98 -2.45
N PRO A 281 3.75 1.56 -2.20
CA PRO A 281 4.07 2.94 -2.56
C PRO A 281 4.04 3.19 -4.07
N ARG A 282 4.28 2.15 -4.88
CA ARG A 282 4.29 2.21 -6.35
C ARG A 282 2.90 2.27 -7.00
N PHE A 283 1.81 2.35 -6.22
CA PHE A 283 0.46 2.55 -6.76
C PHE A 283 0.38 3.73 -7.71
N VAL A 284 0.99 4.86 -7.34
CA VAL A 284 1.00 6.07 -8.16
C VAL A 284 1.72 5.84 -9.49
N ASP A 285 2.82 5.07 -9.47
CA ASP A 285 3.57 4.72 -10.68
C ASP A 285 2.72 3.85 -11.63
N ALA A 286 1.93 2.90 -11.09
CA ALA A 286 1.02 2.08 -11.87
C ALA A 286 -0.09 2.91 -12.55
N VAL A 287 -0.65 3.87 -11.81
CA VAL A 287 -1.68 4.80 -12.31
C VAL A 287 -1.11 5.68 -13.43
N GLU A 288 0.05 6.30 -13.22
CA GLU A 288 0.70 7.15 -14.22
C GLU A 288 1.10 6.36 -15.47
N TYR A 289 1.66 5.15 -15.29
CA TYR A 289 2.03 4.26 -16.38
C TYR A 289 0.83 3.97 -17.28
N LEU A 290 -0.29 3.55 -16.68
CA LEU A 290 -1.47 3.17 -17.43
C LEU A 290 -2.12 4.38 -18.13
N ASN A 291 -2.24 5.50 -17.42
CA ASN A 291 -2.75 6.75 -17.98
C ASN A 291 -1.93 7.21 -19.20
N LYS A 292 -0.60 7.17 -19.09
CA LYS A 292 0.30 7.53 -20.20
C LYS A 292 0.16 6.61 -21.40
N ILE A 293 0.03 5.31 -21.20
CA ILE A 293 -0.12 4.35 -22.31
C ILE A 293 -1.43 4.58 -23.07
N VAL A 294 -2.52 4.83 -22.35
CA VAL A 294 -3.83 5.06 -22.99
C VAL A 294 -3.88 6.41 -23.70
N LEU A 295 -3.30 7.46 -23.12
CA LEU A 295 -3.24 8.80 -23.76
C LEU A 295 -2.23 8.90 -24.92
N GLY A 296 -1.21 8.04 -24.92
CA GLY A 296 -0.16 8.06 -25.94
C GLY A 296 -0.54 7.39 -27.26
N LYS A 297 -1.77 6.90 -27.38
CA LYS A 297 -2.35 6.26 -28.57
C LYS A 297 -3.48 7.13 -29.13
#